data_AF-A0A1H1JWL9-F1
#
_entry.id   AF-A0A1H1JWL9-F1
#
_cell.length_a   1.000
_cell.length_b   1.000
_cell.length_c   1.000
_cell.angle_alpha   90.00
_cell.angle_beta   90.00
_cell.angle_gamma   90.00
#
_symmetry.space_group_name_H-M   'P 1'
#
loop_
_entity.id
_entity.type
_entity.pdbx_description
1 polymer ?
#
loop_
_entity_poly.entity_id
_entity_poly.type
_entity_poly.pdbx_seq_one_letter_code
_entity_poly.pdbx_strand_id
1 'polypeptide(L)'
;MNKNMFRLVFSRCRSMLVAVAETAIAHGNASQGETHSSASRRPITLFAMRHAAFAALVLCGLAPVLADAQIVPSGAHAPNVIQTRNGLPQVDINKASNAGVSVNTYSQFDVQKNGAILNNSPVITNTQLAGQVSGNPNLSPGQSARIILNQVNSNSPSQLRGYLEVAGNRAEVVVASQPLRYVTSVHGQFTNNTLNYIDDLTIGSRYTVRGFDGETMLAAERGFFWRNELELPVGSTGQSLYAGIDYGHVFGPSAVYLAGTQLAGVVLGVRGSASAKAGALAYDLFAGTPIYKPSDFPTARVTLGFQLTAQF
;
A
#
# COMPACT_ATOMS: atom_id res chain seq x y z
N MET A 1 -19.86 42.71 -3.48
CA MET A 1 -19.21 43.30 -2.28
C MET A 1 -20.00 44.54 -1.89
N ASN A 2 -20.83 44.46 -0.85
CA ASN A 2 -21.73 45.54 -0.42
C ASN A 2 -20.93 46.65 0.26
N LYS A 3 -20.67 47.76 -0.44
CA LYS A 3 -19.78 48.83 0.05
C LYS A 3 -20.43 49.82 1.03
N ASN A 4 -21.77 49.77 1.22
CA ASN A 4 -22.51 50.78 1.99
C ASN A 4 -23.49 50.20 3.05
N MET A 5 -23.34 48.93 3.46
CA MET A 5 -24.16 48.36 4.54
C MET A 5 -23.28 48.03 5.74
N PHE A 6 -23.58 48.64 6.89
CA PHE A 6 -22.83 48.46 8.12
C PHE A 6 -23.79 48.05 9.25
N ARG A 7 -23.37 47.12 10.09
CA ARG A 7 -24.12 46.76 11.30
C ARG A 7 -23.69 47.70 12.43
N LEU A 8 -24.65 48.30 13.13
CA LEU A 8 -24.38 49.07 14.33
C LEU A 8 -24.44 48.16 15.57
N VAL A 9 -23.43 48.25 16.44
CA VAL A 9 -23.39 47.56 17.74
C VAL A 9 -23.16 48.60 18.83
N PHE A 10 -23.90 48.50 19.94
CA PHE A 10 -23.75 49.42 21.07
C PHE A 10 -22.45 49.12 21.84
N SER A 11 -21.54 50.09 21.89
CA SER A 11 -20.30 49.98 22.65
C SER A 11 -20.50 50.51 24.06
N ARG A 12 -20.48 49.60 25.06
CA ARG A 12 -20.67 49.94 26.48
C ARG A 12 -19.58 50.88 27.02
N CYS A 13 -18.36 50.78 26.51
CA CYS A 13 -17.24 51.65 26.91
C CYS A 13 -17.39 53.09 26.36
N ARG A 14 -18.12 53.27 25.26
CA ARG A 14 -18.30 54.57 24.59
C ARG A 14 -19.71 55.13 24.75
N SER A 15 -20.62 54.37 25.37
CA SER A 15 -22.04 54.69 25.53
C SER A 15 -22.72 55.15 24.24
N MET A 16 -22.33 54.54 23.10
CA MET A 16 -22.89 54.90 21.79
C MET A 16 -22.88 53.71 20.80
N LEU A 17 -23.68 53.81 19.75
CA LEU A 17 -23.69 52.86 18.63
C LEU A 17 -22.47 53.09 17.73
N VAL A 18 -21.75 52.01 17.40
CA VAL A 18 -20.56 52.03 16.54
C VAL A 18 -20.78 51.09 15.36
N ALA A 19 -20.36 51.50 14.17
CA ALA A 19 -20.39 50.65 12.97
C ALA A 19 -19.31 49.57 13.03
N VAL A 20 -19.69 48.32 12.78
CA VAL A 20 -18.79 47.16 12.80
C VAL A 20 -18.94 46.36 11.51
N ALA A 21 -17.86 45.70 11.10
CA ALA A 21 -17.86 44.75 9.97
C ALA A 21 -18.89 43.64 10.20
N GLU A 22 -19.52 43.17 9.11
CA GLU A 22 -20.58 42.16 9.13
C GLU A 22 -20.15 40.81 9.73
N THR A 23 -18.85 40.55 9.80
CA THR A 23 -18.25 39.35 10.37
C THR A 23 -17.96 39.43 11.88
N ALA A 24 -18.22 40.57 12.52
CA ALA A 24 -17.98 40.72 13.95
C ALA A 24 -19.04 39.99 14.80
N ILE A 25 -18.55 39.20 15.74
CA ILE A 25 -19.37 38.42 16.67
C ILE A 25 -19.52 39.24 17.96
N ALA A 26 -20.76 39.56 18.34
CA ALA A 26 -21.03 40.23 19.61
C ALA A 26 -21.02 39.21 20.76
N HIS A 27 -20.29 39.49 21.84
CA HIS A 27 -20.37 38.74 23.08
C HIS A 27 -21.22 39.52 24.10
N GLY A 28 -22.43 39.03 24.36
CA GLY A 28 -23.33 39.58 25.37
C GLY A 28 -24.52 38.66 25.63
N ASN A 29 -24.77 38.35 26.90
CA ASN A 29 -25.91 37.54 27.32
C ASN A 29 -27.18 38.41 27.38
N ALA A 30 -28.02 38.34 26.35
CA ALA A 30 -29.45 38.62 26.48
C ALA A 30 -30.24 38.03 25.31
N SER A 31 -31.15 37.12 25.65
CA SER A 31 -32.22 36.60 24.80
C SER A 31 -33.38 37.59 24.76
N GLN A 32 -33.67 38.15 23.57
CA GLN A 32 -34.99 38.50 23.03
C GLN A 32 -34.81 39.54 21.91
N GLY A 33 -35.24 39.18 20.70
CA GLY A 33 -35.19 40.03 19.51
C GLY A 33 -35.72 39.27 18.30
N GLU A 34 -36.83 39.77 17.76
CA GLU A 34 -37.82 39.16 16.88
C GLU A 34 -37.32 38.42 15.63
N THR A 35 -38.06 37.36 15.32
CA THR A 35 -37.85 36.36 14.28
C THR A 35 -38.10 36.90 12.88
N HIS A 36 -37.09 36.83 12.00
CA HIS A 36 -37.31 36.48 10.60
C HIS A 36 -36.74 35.08 10.37
N SER A 37 -37.61 34.16 9.97
CA SER A 37 -37.29 32.75 9.73
C SER A 37 -36.24 32.60 8.62
N SER A 38 -34.97 32.54 8.99
CA SER A 38 -33.93 31.99 8.12
C SER A 38 -33.87 30.49 8.36
N ALA A 39 -34.02 29.71 7.28
CA ALA A 39 -34.02 28.26 7.31
C ALA A 39 -32.86 27.71 8.15
N SER A 40 -33.19 26.84 9.10
CA SER A 40 -32.22 26.06 9.88
C SER A 40 -31.36 25.24 8.92
N ARG A 41 -30.21 25.80 8.51
CA ARG A 41 -29.12 25.00 7.94
C ARG A 41 -28.53 24.21 9.09
N ARG A 42 -29.01 22.98 9.27
CA ARG A 42 -28.33 21.99 10.11
C ARG A 42 -26.86 21.97 9.70
N PRO A 43 -25.89 22.17 10.62
CA PRO A 43 -24.51 21.97 10.27
C PRO A 43 -24.36 20.48 9.96
N ILE A 44 -24.17 20.16 8.68
CA ILE A 44 -23.72 18.83 8.28
C ILE A 44 -22.38 18.66 8.99
N THR A 45 -22.36 17.80 10.01
CA THR A 45 -21.17 17.54 10.81
C THR A 45 -20.07 17.05 9.87
N LEU A 46 -18.97 17.82 9.78
CA LEU A 46 -17.75 17.48 9.02
C LEU A 46 -17.20 16.09 9.37
N PHE A 47 -17.56 15.55 10.55
CA PHE A 47 -17.19 14.21 10.98
C PHE A 47 -17.80 13.11 10.11
N ALA A 48 -19.09 13.21 9.76
CA ALA A 48 -19.78 12.20 8.94
C ALA A 48 -19.31 12.23 7.48
N MET A 49 -18.98 13.42 6.97
CA MET A 49 -18.51 13.61 5.59
C MET A 49 -17.11 13.00 5.35
N ARG A 50 -16.23 13.02 6.36
CA ARG A 50 -14.89 12.41 6.29
C ARG A 50 -14.94 10.88 6.20
N HIS A 51 -15.86 10.24 6.93
CA HIS A 51 -16.05 8.79 6.89
C HIS A 51 -16.75 8.34 5.59
N ALA A 52 -17.70 9.14 5.09
CA ALA A 52 -18.35 8.86 3.80
C ALA A 52 -17.37 9.01 2.62
N ALA A 53 -16.49 10.02 2.64
CA ALA A 53 -15.44 10.19 1.63
C ALA A 53 -14.41 9.04 1.69
N PHE A 54 -14.02 8.61 2.90
CA PHE A 54 -13.16 7.45 3.10
C PHE A 54 -13.81 6.16 2.56
N ALA A 55 -15.07 5.90 2.87
CA ALA A 55 -15.80 4.73 2.38
C ALA A 55 -15.98 4.76 0.85
N ALA A 56 -16.26 5.93 0.26
CA ALA A 56 -16.42 6.09 -1.18
C ALA A 56 -15.11 5.85 -1.95
N LEU A 57 -13.96 6.29 -1.42
CA LEU A 57 -12.64 6.03 -2.02
C LEU A 57 -12.26 4.54 -1.95
N VAL A 58 -12.57 3.87 -0.83
CA VAL A 58 -12.39 2.42 -0.71
C VAL A 58 -13.28 1.66 -1.71
N LEU A 59 -14.54 2.10 -1.92
CA LEU A 59 -15.45 1.45 -2.88
C LEU A 59 -15.04 1.67 -4.34
N CYS A 60 -14.60 2.87 -4.73
CA CYS A 60 -14.25 3.17 -6.14
C CYS A 60 -13.00 2.44 -6.63
N GLY A 61 -12.09 2.04 -5.72
CA GLY A 61 -10.90 1.25 -6.08
C GLY A 61 -11.14 -0.25 -6.25
N LEU A 62 -12.36 -0.77 -6.08
CA LEU A 62 -12.66 -2.21 -6.13
C LEU A 62 -13.13 -2.70 -7.51
N ALA A 63 -13.07 -1.87 -8.56
CA ALA A 63 -13.51 -2.27 -9.89
C ALA A 63 -12.56 -3.34 -10.48
N PRO A 64 -13.04 -4.57 -10.79
CA PRO A 64 -12.19 -5.60 -11.34
C PRO A 64 -11.83 -5.28 -12.79
N VAL A 65 -10.54 -5.35 -13.12
CA VAL A 65 -10.06 -5.36 -14.51
C VAL A 65 -10.34 -6.76 -15.08
N LEU A 66 -11.05 -6.82 -16.21
CA LEU A 66 -11.22 -8.07 -16.97
C LEU A 66 -9.88 -8.43 -17.61
N ALA A 67 -9.18 -9.42 -17.05
CA ALA A 67 -7.98 -9.99 -17.64
C ALA A 67 -8.32 -11.25 -18.44
N ASP A 68 -7.80 -11.36 -19.66
CA ASP A 68 -7.84 -12.60 -20.43
C ASP A 68 -7.00 -13.67 -19.72
N ALA A 69 -7.57 -14.87 -19.58
CA ALA A 69 -6.95 -15.98 -18.86
C ALA A 69 -5.83 -16.61 -19.70
N GLN A 70 -4.58 -16.53 -19.23
CA GLN A 70 -3.40 -17.01 -19.96
C GLN A 70 -2.29 -17.52 -19.02
N ILE A 71 -1.38 -18.35 -19.55
CA ILE A 71 -0.14 -18.76 -18.87
C ILE A 71 1.01 -17.97 -19.50
N VAL A 72 1.58 -17.04 -18.73
CA VAL A 72 2.62 -16.13 -19.20
C VAL A 72 3.88 -16.34 -18.36
N PRO A 73 4.95 -16.94 -18.93
CA PRO A 73 6.19 -17.16 -18.22
C PRO A 73 6.92 -15.83 -17.99
N SER A 74 7.56 -15.66 -16.83
CA SER A 74 8.32 -14.45 -16.51
C SER A 74 9.36 -14.68 -15.41
N GLY A 75 10.32 -13.77 -15.25
CA GLY A 75 11.32 -13.83 -14.18
C GLY A 75 12.45 -14.84 -14.43
N ALA A 76 13.24 -15.10 -13.38
CA ALA A 76 14.49 -15.87 -13.47
C ALA A 76 14.30 -17.37 -13.79
N HIS A 77 13.12 -17.93 -13.52
CA HIS A 77 12.78 -19.32 -13.78
C HIS A 77 11.60 -19.42 -14.75
N ALA A 78 11.54 -18.53 -15.75
CA ALA A 78 10.52 -18.54 -16.80
C ALA A 78 10.63 -19.86 -17.61
N PRO A 79 9.62 -20.74 -17.61
CA PRO A 79 9.63 -21.95 -18.42
C PRO A 79 9.27 -21.63 -19.88
N ASN A 80 9.47 -22.61 -20.77
CA ASN A 80 8.96 -22.53 -22.13
C ASN A 80 7.48 -22.92 -22.16
N VAL A 81 6.64 -22.10 -22.77
CA VAL A 81 5.20 -22.35 -22.91
C VAL A 81 4.86 -22.41 -24.40
N ILE A 82 4.38 -23.57 -24.84
CA ILE A 82 4.01 -23.84 -26.22
C ILE A 82 2.53 -24.25 -26.30
N GLN A 83 1.98 -24.26 -27.50
CA GLN A 83 0.65 -24.80 -27.75
C GLN A 83 0.78 -26.24 -28.24
N THR A 84 0.00 -27.15 -27.64
CA THR A 84 -0.15 -28.51 -28.15
C THR A 84 -0.91 -28.53 -29.47
N ARG A 85 -0.91 -29.67 -30.15
CA ARG A 85 -1.65 -29.85 -31.41
C ARG A 85 -3.16 -29.58 -31.28
N ASN A 86 -3.71 -29.81 -30.09
CA ASN A 86 -5.12 -29.58 -29.77
C ASN A 86 -5.39 -28.17 -29.19
N GLY A 87 -4.39 -27.28 -29.19
CA GLY A 87 -4.53 -25.89 -28.74
C GLY A 87 -4.55 -25.69 -27.22
N LEU A 88 -4.11 -26.68 -26.44
CA LEU A 88 -3.90 -26.52 -25.00
C LEU A 88 -2.50 -25.96 -24.72
N PRO A 89 -2.35 -25.07 -23.73
CA PRO A 89 -1.05 -24.62 -23.29
C PRO A 89 -0.29 -25.78 -22.63
N GLN A 90 0.92 -26.00 -23.11
CA GLN A 90 1.90 -26.92 -22.54
C GLN A 90 3.06 -26.11 -21.99
N VAL A 91 3.38 -26.32 -20.71
CA VAL A 91 4.55 -25.78 -20.05
C VAL A 91 5.62 -26.86 -20.01
N ASP A 92 6.71 -26.64 -20.72
CA ASP A 92 7.94 -27.41 -20.55
C ASP A 92 8.66 -26.92 -19.29
N ILE A 93 8.43 -27.63 -18.19
CA ILE A 93 8.95 -27.24 -16.88
C ILE A 93 10.48 -27.14 -16.89
N ASN A 94 11.02 -26.32 -15.99
CA ASN A 94 12.47 -26.21 -15.82
C ASN A 94 13.07 -27.50 -15.23
N LYS A 95 14.37 -27.66 -15.42
CA LYS A 95 15.13 -28.75 -14.80
C LYS A 95 14.92 -28.75 -13.28
N ALA A 96 14.69 -29.94 -12.71
CA ALA A 96 14.54 -30.11 -11.28
C ALA A 96 15.88 -29.89 -10.54
N SER A 97 15.79 -29.34 -9.32
CA SER A 97 16.88 -29.29 -8.35
C SER A 97 17.27 -30.69 -7.85
N ASN A 98 18.37 -30.79 -7.09
CA ASN A 98 18.80 -32.06 -6.48
C ASN A 98 17.76 -32.68 -5.53
N ALA A 99 16.84 -31.86 -4.98
CA ALA A 99 15.72 -32.32 -4.16
C ALA A 99 14.52 -32.81 -4.99
N GLY A 100 14.59 -32.73 -6.32
CA GLY A 100 13.49 -33.08 -7.23
C GLY A 100 12.44 -31.98 -7.41
N VAL A 101 12.73 -30.73 -7.02
CA VAL A 101 11.81 -29.60 -7.18
C VAL A 101 12.13 -28.83 -8.46
N SER A 102 11.15 -28.71 -9.37
CA SER A 102 11.20 -27.81 -10.53
C SER A 102 10.47 -26.52 -10.19
N VAL A 103 11.17 -25.39 -10.25
CA VAL A 103 10.60 -24.06 -10.00
C VAL A 103 10.32 -23.38 -11.33
N ASN A 104 9.11 -22.86 -11.51
CA ASN A 104 8.63 -22.24 -12.74
C ASN A 104 7.95 -20.92 -12.37
N THR A 105 8.43 -19.80 -12.91
CA THR A 105 7.94 -18.45 -12.57
C THR A 105 7.10 -17.85 -13.69
N TYR A 106 5.99 -17.21 -13.31
CA TYR A 106 4.96 -16.68 -14.21
C TYR A 106 4.52 -15.29 -13.77
N SER A 107 4.13 -14.45 -14.73
CA SER A 107 3.38 -13.22 -14.44
C SER A 107 1.87 -13.45 -14.45
N GLN A 108 1.41 -14.53 -15.08
CA GLN A 108 0.03 -15.01 -15.02
C GLN A 108 0.03 -16.54 -15.17
N PHE A 109 -0.77 -17.24 -14.37
CA PHE A 109 -0.95 -18.70 -14.50
C PHE A 109 -2.44 -19.03 -14.34
N ASP A 110 -3.17 -19.00 -15.45
CA ASP A 110 -4.57 -19.40 -15.50
C ASP A 110 -4.75 -20.71 -16.27
N VAL A 111 -5.55 -21.61 -15.72
CA VAL A 111 -5.95 -22.86 -16.37
C VAL A 111 -7.39 -22.71 -16.82
N GLN A 112 -7.60 -22.67 -18.13
CA GLN A 112 -8.94 -22.59 -18.72
C GLN A 112 -9.70 -23.92 -18.58
N LYS A 113 -10.98 -23.95 -18.93
CA LYS A 113 -11.83 -25.16 -18.85
C LYS A 113 -11.25 -26.36 -19.62
N ASN A 114 -10.60 -26.10 -20.75
CA ASN A 114 -10.00 -27.14 -21.58
C ASN A 114 -8.70 -27.72 -20.95
N GLY A 115 -8.16 -27.08 -19.92
CA GLY A 115 -7.01 -27.54 -19.17
C GLY A 115 -5.66 -27.01 -19.67
N ALA A 116 -4.59 -27.50 -19.04
CA ALA A 116 -3.20 -27.20 -19.35
C ALA A 116 -2.29 -28.39 -19.03
N ILE A 117 -1.14 -28.48 -19.69
CA ILE A 117 -0.17 -29.57 -19.51
C ILE A 117 1.11 -29.03 -18.90
N LEU A 118 1.62 -29.73 -17.89
CA LEU A 118 2.97 -29.58 -17.34
C LEU A 118 3.81 -30.75 -17.86
N ASN A 119 4.74 -30.48 -18.77
CA ASN A 119 5.53 -31.53 -19.39
C ASN A 119 6.73 -31.92 -18.52
N ASN A 120 6.61 -33.01 -17.79
CA ASN A 120 7.63 -33.57 -16.89
C ASN A 120 8.33 -34.81 -17.49
N SER A 121 8.21 -35.03 -18.79
CA SER A 121 8.78 -36.20 -19.47
C SER A 121 9.98 -35.82 -20.33
N PRO A 122 11.12 -36.53 -20.27
CA PRO A 122 12.22 -36.34 -21.22
C PRO A 122 11.96 -36.98 -22.59
N VAL A 123 10.85 -37.73 -22.75
CA VAL A 123 10.52 -38.48 -23.97
C VAL A 123 9.07 -38.24 -24.39
N ILE A 124 8.75 -38.59 -25.65
CA ILE A 124 7.37 -38.51 -26.17
C ILE A 124 6.45 -39.32 -25.26
N THR A 125 5.37 -38.70 -24.78
CA THR A 125 4.45 -39.29 -23.81
C THR A 125 3.02 -39.02 -24.19
N ASN A 126 2.12 -39.97 -23.91
CA ASN A 126 0.70 -39.78 -24.11
C ASN A 126 0.06 -39.08 -22.90
N THR A 127 -0.76 -38.07 -23.18
CA THR A 127 -1.55 -37.29 -22.22
C THR A 127 -3.03 -37.54 -22.46
N GLN A 128 -3.85 -37.34 -21.44
CA GLN A 128 -5.31 -37.46 -21.51
C GLN A 128 -5.93 -36.24 -22.18
N LEU A 129 -5.37 -35.04 -21.97
CA LEU A 129 -5.90 -33.78 -22.47
C LEU A 129 -5.48 -33.47 -23.92
N ALA A 130 -4.24 -33.78 -24.32
CA ALA A 130 -3.72 -33.40 -25.65
C ALA A 130 -3.22 -34.58 -26.51
N GLY A 131 -3.38 -35.83 -26.07
CA GLY A 131 -2.80 -36.98 -26.75
C GLY A 131 -1.28 -37.00 -26.63
N GLN A 132 -0.56 -37.36 -27.69
CA GLN A 132 0.91 -37.41 -27.64
C GLN A 132 1.54 -36.01 -27.60
N VAL A 133 2.39 -35.78 -26.60
CA VAL A 133 3.24 -34.60 -26.47
C VAL A 133 4.71 -34.99 -26.62
N SER A 134 5.50 -34.10 -27.21
CA SER A 134 6.96 -34.28 -27.32
C SER A 134 7.63 -34.24 -25.94
N GLY A 135 8.81 -34.85 -25.83
CA GLY A 135 9.62 -34.75 -24.61
C GLY A 135 10.04 -33.32 -24.31
N ASN A 136 10.09 -32.97 -23.04
CA ASN A 136 10.57 -31.70 -22.53
C ASN A 136 12.10 -31.61 -22.73
N PRO A 137 12.59 -30.64 -23.53
CA PRO A 137 14.02 -30.50 -23.83
C PRO A 137 14.87 -30.11 -22.59
N ASN A 138 14.25 -29.63 -21.51
CA ASN A 138 14.95 -29.26 -20.28
C ASN A 138 15.33 -30.48 -19.41
N LEU A 139 14.82 -31.67 -19.73
CA LEU A 139 14.95 -32.86 -18.89
C LEU A 139 15.76 -33.95 -19.59
N SER A 140 16.78 -34.48 -18.91
CA SER A 140 17.44 -35.72 -19.31
C SER A 140 16.75 -36.94 -18.66
N PRO A 141 17.00 -38.17 -19.16
CA PRO A 141 16.50 -39.39 -18.51
C PRO A 141 16.82 -39.42 -17.01
N GLY A 142 15.80 -39.69 -16.19
CA GLY A 142 15.93 -39.71 -14.72
C GLY A 142 15.88 -38.34 -14.03
N GLN A 143 15.74 -37.23 -14.76
CA GLN A 143 15.69 -35.87 -14.20
C GLN A 143 14.28 -35.28 -14.09
N SER A 144 13.23 -36.09 -14.23
CA SER A 144 11.86 -35.64 -13.98
C SER A 144 11.70 -35.12 -12.55
N ALA A 145 10.94 -34.05 -12.40
CA ALA A 145 10.62 -33.45 -11.13
C ALA A 145 9.68 -34.36 -10.31
N ARG A 146 9.84 -34.34 -8.98
CA ARG A 146 8.90 -34.90 -8.00
C ARG A 146 7.90 -33.85 -7.54
N ILE A 147 8.30 -32.58 -7.53
CA ILE A 147 7.46 -31.44 -7.18
C ILE A 147 7.62 -30.39 -8.29
N ILE A 148 6.51 -29.90 -8.83
CA ILE A 148 6.46 -28.82 -9.80
C ILE A 148 5.85 -27.61 -9.10
N LEU A 149 6.69 -26.64 -8.77
CA LEU A 149 6.31 -25.38 -8.14
C LEU A 149 6.09 -24.32 -9.22
N ASN A 150 4.85 -23.86 -9.37
CA ASN A 150 4.45 -22.79 -10.26
C ASN A 150 4.24 -21.52 -9.43
N GLN A 151 5.18 -20.58 -9.53
CA GLN A 151 5.17 -19.33 -8.78
C GLN A 151 4.65 -18.20 -9.66
N VAL A 152 3.57 -17.57 -9.22
CA VAL A 152 2.97 -16.41 -9.88
C VAL A 152 3.43 -15.15 -9.15
N ASN A 153 4.28 -14.38 -9.83
CA ASN A 153 4.77 -13.09 -9.36
C ASN A 153 3.85 -11.97 -9.89
N SER A 154 2.60 -11.99 -9.43
CA SER A 154 1.58 -11.03 -9.79
C SER A 154 0.57 -10.90 -8.66
N ASN A 155 -0.10 -9.75 -8.64
CA ASN A 155 -1.19 -9.46 -7.71
C ASN A 155 -2.51 -10.08 -8.20
N SER A 156 -2.57 -10.48 -9.47
CA SER A 156 -3.72 -11.17 -10.05
C SER A 156 -3.75 -12.62 -9.56
N PRO A 157 -4.85 -13.08 -8.92
CA PRO A 157 -4.98 -14.46 -8.51
C PRO A 157 -5.11 -15.39 -9.72
N SER A 158 -4.48 -16.57 -9.64
CA SER A 158 -4.62 -17.63 -10.64
C SER A 158 -6.05 -18.13 -10.72
N GLN A 159 -6.58 -18.20 -11.95
CA GLN A 159 -7.88 -18.80 -12.23
C GLN A 159 -7.70 -20.25 -12.69
N LEU A 160 -7.99 -21.21 -11.82
CA LEU A 160 -7.88 -22.65 -12.12
C LEU A 160 -9.28 -23.23 -12.42
N ARG A 161 -9.73 -23.10 -13.67
CA ARG A 161 -11.09 -23.45 -14.13
C ARG A 161 -11.18 -24.82 -14.83
N GLY A 162 -10.07 -25.53 -15.01
CA GLY A 162 -10.01 -26.84 -15.65
C GLY A 162 -8.86 -27.69 -15.12
N TYR A 163 -8.61 -28.82 -15.78
CA TYR A 163 -7.60 -29.79 -15.34
C TYR A 163 -6.18 -29.33 -15.66
N LEU A 164 -5.27 -29.58 -14.71
CA LEU A 164 -3.84 -29.42 -14.90
C LEU A 164 -3.21 -30.83 -14.91
N GLU A 165 -2.74 -31.25 -16.08
CA GLU A 165 -2.18 -32.58 -16.29
C GLU A 165 -0.65 -32.55 -16.25
N VAL A 166 -0.02 -33.53 -15.59
CA VAL A 166 1.43 -33.74 -15.65
C VAL A 166 1.74 -34.83 -16.69
N ALA A 167 2.41 -34.45 -17.78
CA ALA A 167 2.86 -35.43 -18.77
C ALA A 167 4.14 -36.12 -18.30
N GLY A 168 4.18 -37.46 -18.39
CA GLY A 168 5.33 -38.26 -17.96
C GLY A 168 5.23 -38.69 -16.51
N ASN A 169 6.35 -38.61 -15.79
CA ASN A 169 6.42 -39.07 -14.41
C ASN A 169 5.53 -38.22 -13.50
N ARG A 170 4.78 -38.89 -12.62
CA ARG A 170 3.92 -38.23 -11.62
C ARG A 170 4.74 -37.29 -10.74
N ALA A 171 4.23 -36.08 -10.55
CA ALA A 171 4.77 -35.08 -9.63
C ALA A 171 3.64 -34.44 -8.82
N GLU A 172 3.98 -33.94 -7.63
CA GLU A 172 3.11 -33.03 -6.90
C GLU A 172 3.14 -31.66 -7.58
N VAL A 173 1.98 -31.02 -7.71
CA VAL A 173 1.87 -29.72 -8.38
C VAL A 173 1.43 -28.68 -7.36
N VAL A 174 2.24 -27.64 -7.22
CA VAL A 174 1.96 -26.51 -6.34
C VAL A 174 1.82 -25.27 -7.21
N VAL A 175 0.72 -24.52 -7.04
CA VAL A 175 0.54 -23.19 -7.65
C VAL A 175 0.52 -22.19 -6.50
N ALA A 176 1.51 -21.30 -6.47
CA ALA A 176 1.72 -20.34 -5.39
C ALA A 176 1.75 -18.91 -5.96
N SER A 177 0.99 -18.00 -5.36
CA SER A 177 1.11 -16.56 -5.60
C SER A 177 1.98 -15.93 -4.51
N GLN A 178 2.89 -15.04 -4.88
CA GLN A 178 3.68 -14.25 -3.91
C GLN A 178 3.28 -12.77 -3.94
N PRO A 179 2.13 -12.37 -3.36
CA PRO A 179 1.74 -10.96 -3.35
C PRO A 179 2.55 -10.13 -2.33
N LEU A 180 3.15 -10.77 -1.31
CA LEU A 180 3.74 -10.05 -0.18
C LEU A 180 5.06 -9.38 -0.57
N ARG A 181 5.11 -8.04 -0.46
CA ARG A 181 6.31 -7.23 -0.69
C ARG A 181 6.85 -6.73 0.64
N TYR A 182 8.15 -6.85 0.86
CA TYR A 182 8.84 -6.26 2.01
C TYR A 182 9.75 -5.13 1.54
N VAL A 183 9.60 -3.94 2.14
CA VAL A 183 10.39 -2.74 1.84
C VAL A 183 11.08 -2.28 3.11
N THR A 184 12.39 -2.05 3.03
CA THR A 184 13.19 -1.50 4.12
C THR A 184 13.94 -0.28 3.63
N SER A 185 14.00 0.78 4.45
CA SER A 185 14.82 1.96 4.17
C SER A 185 15.57 2.41 5.41
N VAL A 186 16.86 2.71 5.24
CA VAL A 186 17.74 3.20 6.30
C VAL A 186 18.30 4.54 5.86
N HIS A 187 18.27 5.50 6.77
CA HIS A 187 18.92 6.79 6.59
C HIS A 187 19.76 7.08 7.83
N GLY A 188 20.98 7.55 7.64
CA GLY A 188 21.90 7.90 8.72
C GLY A 188 22.64 9.19 8.42
N GLN A 189 22.85 9.98 9.47
CA GLN A 189 23.63 11.20 9.44
C GLN A 189 24.75 11.11 10.47
N PHE A 190 25.96 11.49 10.06
CA PHE A 190 27.11 11.56 10.94
C PHE A 190 27.96 12.78 10.61
N THR A 191 28.41 13.47 11.66
CA THR A 191 29.32 14.61 11.57
C THR A 191 30.15 14.71 12.84
N ASN A 192 31.39 15.19 12.73
CA ASN A 192 32.23 15.48 13.91
C ASN A 192 32.00 16.88 14.49
N ASN A 193 31.19 17.71 13.82
CA ASN A 193 30.94 19.10 14.21
C ASN A 193 29.53 19.26 14.81
N THR A 194 29.33 20.33 15.56
CA THR A 194 27.99 20.82 15.88
C THR A 194 27.35 21.39 14.62
N LEU A 195 26.06 21.12 14.42
CA LEU A 195 25.29 21.63 13.30
C LEU A 195 24.35 22.74 13.75
N ASN A 196 23.84 23.51 12.78
CA ASN A 196 22.67 24.32 13.04
C ASN A 196 21.44 23.39 13.11
N TYR A 197 20.44 23.78 13.89
CA TYR A 197 19.20 23.00 14.03
C TYR A 197 18.51 22.63 12.70
N ILE A 198 18.65 23.46 11.67
CA ILE A 198 18.09 23.19 10.33
C ILE A 198 18.78 22.03 9.61
N ASP A 199 20.03 21.73 9.99
CA ASP A 199 20.86 20.67 9.42
C ASP A 199 20.83 19.39 10.30
N ASP A 200 20.11 19.41 11.42
CA ASP A 200 19.98 18.24 12.30
C ASP A 200 19.13 17.15 11.65
N LEU A 201 19.50 15.90 11.93
CA LEU A 201 18.64 14.77 11.61
C LEU A 201 17.45 14.76 12.57
N THR A 202 16.25 14.78 12.00
CA THR A 202 15.00 14.76 12.77
C THR A 202 14.32 13.39 12.74
N ILE A 203 13.83 12.92 13.89
CA ILE A 203 13.01 11.70 14.00
C ILE A 203 11.68 12.01 14.70
N GLY A 204 10.63 11.25 14.33
CA GLY A 204 9.28 11.40 14.89
C GLY A 204 8.28 12.08 13.95
N SER A 205 8.34 11.80 12.65
CA SER A 205 7.37 12.32 11.66
C SER A 205 6.98 11.26 10.63
N ARG A 206 5.98 11.56 9.79
CA ARG A 206 5.56 10.70 8.67
C ARG A 206 6.66 10.34 7.67
N TYR A 207 7.74 11.12 7.60
CA TYR A 207 8.83 10.92 6.64
C TYR A 207 10.01 10.14 7.24
N THR A 208 10.11 10.09 8.57
CA THR A 208 11.20 9.44 9.30
C THR A 208 10.68 8.26 10.12
N VAL A 209 10.44 8.41 11.43
CA VAL A 209 9.81 7.37 12.26
C VAL A 209 8.30 7.59 12.29
N ARG A 210 7.54 6.76 11.55
CA ARG A 210 6.07 6.85 11.50
C ARG A 210 5.43 6.40 12.82
N GLY A 211 4.17 6.78 13.01
CA GLY A 211 3.43 6.60 14.26
C GLY A 211 3.32 7.87 15.10
N PHE A 212 4.19 8.84 14.83
CA PHE A 212 4.22 10.16 15.45
C PHE A 212 3.55 11.22 14.56
N ASP A 213 2.95 12.22 15.19
CA ASP A 213 2.22 13.32 14.55
C ASP A 213 3.14 14.35 13.89
N GLY A 214 4.40 14.45 14.30
CA GLY A 214 5.38 15.37 13.75
C GLY A 214 5.34 16.78 14.33
N GLU A 215 4.45 17.04 15.31
CA GLU A 215 4.37 18.32 16.02
C GLU A 215 5.57 18.53 16.96
N THR A 216 6.10 17.43 17.49
CA THR A 216 7.36 17.41 18.24
C THR A 216 8.26 16.33 17.67
N MET A 217 9.53 16.66 17.49
CA MET A 217 10.53 15.77 16.90
C MET A 217 11.80 15.80 17.75
N LEU A 218 12.56 14.70 17.72
CA LEU A 218 13.92 14.70 18.26
C LEU A 218 14.88 15.07 17.13
N ALA A 219 15.75 16.04 17.38
CA ALA A 219 16.70 16.54 16.41
C ALA A 219 18.11 16.53 17.02
N ALA A 220 19.08 15.97 16.31
CA ALA A 220 20.48 16.09 16.70
C ALA A 220 21.39 15.99 15.47
N GLU A 221 22.67 16.30 15.68
CA GLU A 221 23.67 16.37 14.62
C GLU A 221 23.93 15.01 13.97
N ARG A 222 23.73 13.93 14.75
CA ARG A 222 23.94 12.55 14.32
C ARG A 222 22.73 11.70 14.66
N GLY A 223 22.56 10.65 13.89
CA GLY A 223 21.53 9.67 14.17
C GLY A 223 21.23 8.81 12.97
N PHE A 224 20.22 7.98 13.12
CA PHE A 224 19.66 7.23 12.02
C PHE A 224 18.18 6.94 12.26
N PHE A 225 17.49 6.58 11.20
CA PHE A 225 16.22 5.89 11.28
C PHE A 225 16.19 4.71 10.31
N TRP A 226 15.46 3.67 10.71
CA TRP A 226 15.24 2.46 9.96
C TRP A 226 13.75 2.19 9.90
N ARG A 227 13.23 2.09 8.67
CA ARG A 227 11.82 1.88 8.38
C ARG A 227 11.65 0.52 7.72
N ASN A 228 10.70 -0.26 8.23
CA ASN A 228 10.32 -1.54 7.65
C ASN A 228 8.85 -1.50 7.30
N GLU A 229 8.50 -2.04 6.15
CA GLU A 229 7.14 -2.07 5.65
C GLU A 229 6.86 -3.40 4.96
N LEU A 230 5.74 -4.01 5.34
CA LEU A 230 5.16 -5.16 4.70
C LEU A 230 3.94 -4.70 3.91
N GLU A 231 3.93 -4.95 2.61
CA GLU A 231 2.87 -4.55 1.69
C GLU A 231 2.20 -5.80 1.12
N LEU A 232 0.88 -5.85 1.19
CA LEU A 232 0.01 -6.90 0.70
C LEU A 232 -0.97 -6.32 -0.33
N PRO A 233 -0.72 -6.53 -1.64
CA PRO A 233 -1.66 -6.27 -2.70
C PRO A 233 -2.98 -7.03 -2.50
N VAL A 234 -4.09 -6.35 -2.75
CA VAL A 234 -5.45 -6.88 -2.58
C VAL A 234 -5.97 -7.36 -3.93
N GLY A 235 -5.59 -8.58 -4.31
CA GLY A 235 -6.00 -9.18 -5.58
C GLY A 235 -5.74 -8.28 -6.79
N SER A 236 -6.67 -8.24 -7.73
CA SER A 236 -6.58 -7.42 -8.95
C SER A 236 -7.15 -5.99 -8.79
N THR A 237 -7.30 -5.49 -7.57
CA THR A 237 -7.96 -4.18 -7.32
C THR A 237 -7.05 -2.97 -7.58
N GLY A 238 -5.73 -3.19 -7.71
CA GLY A 238 -4.75 -2.10 -7.75
C GLY A 238 -4.53 -1.42 -6.40
N GLN A 239 -5.07 -1.98 -5.31
CA GLN A 239 -4.84 -1.53 -3.94
C GLN A 239 -3.85 -2.45 -3.22
N SER A 240 -3.12 -1.88 -2.27
CA SER A 240 -2.26 -2.59 -1.33
C SER A 240 -2.55 -2.16 0.09
N LEU A 241 -2.70 -3.14 0.99
CA LEU A 241 -2.60 -2.92 2.43
C LEU A 241 -1.14 -2.89 2.82
N TYR A 242 -0.76 -2.08 3.80
CA TYR A 242 0.60 -2.11 4.34
C TYR A 242 0.64 -1.98 5.85
N ALA A 243 1.65 -2.59 6.46
CA ALA A 243 1.97 -2.49 7.87
C ALA A 243 3.45 -2.14 8.01
N GLY A 244 3.79 -1.18 8.85
CA GLY A 244 5.17 -0.75 9.04
C GLY A 244 5.57 -0.66 10.50
N ILE A 245 6.85 -0.90 10.76
CA ILE A 245 7.52 -0.68 12.04
C ILE A 245 8.80 0.09 11.79
N ASP A 246 8.93 1.21 12.48
CA ASP A 246 10.04 2.14 12.31
C ASP A 246 10.73 2.38 13.65
N TYR A 247 12.05 2.56 13.61
CA TYR A 247 12.87 2.90 14.76
C TYR A 247 13.85 4.02 14.38
N GLY A 248 14.07 4.96 15.30
CA GLY A 248 15.06 6.02 15.13
C GLY A 248 15.82 6.30 16.42
N HIS A 249 17.08 6.68 16.26
CA HIS A 249 17.95 7.09 17.35
C HIS A 249 18.77 8.30 16.93
N VAL A 250 18.70 9.36 17.71
CA VAL A 250 19.54 10.56 17.55
C VAL A 250 20.58 10.62 18.67
N PHE A 251 21.77 11.11 18.37
CA PHE A 251 22.87 11.24 19.32
C PHE A 251 23.81 12.37 18.92
N GLY A 252 24.56 12.91 19.87
CA GLY A 252 25.43 14.05 19.62
C GLY A 252 25.49 14.99 20.82
N PRO A 253 26.27 16.07 20.73
CA PRO A 253 26.37 17.08 21.77
C PRO A 253 25.00 17.65 22.18
N SER A 254 24.13 17.92 21.21
CA SER A 254 22.80 18.51 21.46
C SER A 254 21.78 17.51 22.01
N ALA A 255 22.04 16.20 21.88
CA ALA A 255 21.12 15.15 22.33
C ALA A 255 20.90 15.14 23.86
N VAL A 256 21.81 15.74 24.64
CA VAL A 256 21.70 15.87 26.10
C VAL A 256 20.53 16.76 26.52
N TYR A 257 20.10 17.68 25.65
CA TYR A 257 18.98 18.60 25.93
C TYR A 257 17.62 18.06 25.46
N LEU A 258 17.59 16.87 24.86
CA LEU A 258 16.35 16.26 24.37
C LEU A 258 15.63 15.51 25.49
N ALA A 259 14.30 15.41 25.38
CA ALA A 259 13.47 14.59 26.28
C ALA A 259 13.84 13.10 26.27
N GLY A 260 14.57 12.66 25.24
CA GLY A 260 15.20 11.36 25.09
C GLY A 260 15.81 11.25 23.70
N THR A 261 16.32 10.08 23.34
CA THR A 261 17.09 9.93 22.08
C THR A 261 16.46 8.97 21.08
N GLN A 262 15.50 8.14 21.51
CA GLN A 262 14.97 7.05 20.71
C GLN A 262 13.46 7.18 20.52
N LEU A 263 12.98 6.79 19.34
CA LEU A 263 11.57 6.67 19.02
C LEU A 263 11.34 5.35 18.27
N ALA A 264 10.22 4.69 18.56
CA ALA A 264 9.72 3.58 17.75
C ALA A 264 8.22 3.74 17.53
N GLY A 265 7.76 3.43 16.33
CA GLY A 265 6.35 3.53 16.01
C GLY A 265 5.93 2.52 14.96
N VAL A 266 4.61 2.33 14.88
CA VAL A 266 3.99 1.48 13.88
C VAL A 266 2.95 2.23 13.09
N VAL A 267 2.69 1.73 11.89
CA VAL A 267 1.70 2.25 10.97
C VAL A 267 0.96 1.10 10.30
N LEU A 268 -0.34 1.29 10.08
CA LEU A 268 -1.17 0.48 9.20
C LEU A 268 -1.78 1.42 8.16
N GLY A 269 -1.82 1.02 6.91
CA GLY A 269 -2.39 1.84 5.86
C GLY A 269 -2.88 1.06 4.65
N VAL A 270 -3.56 1.79 3.78
CA VAL A 270 -4.01 1.33 2.47
C VAL A 270 -3.59 2.36 1.43
N ARG A 271 -3.02 1.90 0.34
CA ARG A 271 -2.65 2.72 -0.81
C ARG A 271 -3.18 2.12 -2.09
N GLY A 272 -3.47 2.95 -3.08
CA GLY A 272 -3.92 2.48 -4.37
C GLY A 272 -3.94 3.58 -5.41
N SER A 273 -4.14 3.19 -6.66
CA SER A 273 -4.27 4.12 -7.76
C SER A 273 -5.39 3.69 -8.70
N ALA A 274 -6.21 4.64 -9.13
CA ALA A 274 -7.22 4.45 -10.16
C ALA A 274 -6.84 5.29 -11.39
N SER A 275 -6.72 4.63 -12.54
CA SER A 275 -6.49 5.29 -13.83
C SER A 275 -7.83 5.47 -14.55
N ALA A 276 -8.11 6.69 -15.01
CA ALA A 276 -9.28 7.04 -15.81
C ALA A 276 -8.86 7.71 -17.12
N LYS A 277 -9.78 7.81 -18.09
CA LYS A 277 -9.53 8.46 -19.39
C LYS A 277 -9.06 9.93 -19.27
N ALA A 278 -9.29 10.57 -18.13
CA ALA A 278 -8.96 11.98 -17.87
C ALA A 278 -7.75 12.17 -16.93
N GLY A 279 -7.02 11.11 -16.57
CA GLY A 279 -5.87 11.18 -15.66
C GLY A 279 -5.79 10.00 -14.68
N ALA A 280 -4.80 10.03 -13.80
CA ALA A 280 -4.61 9.04 -12.74
C ALA A 280 -4.79 9.68 -11.35
N LEU A 281 -5.51 8.98 -10.47
CA LEU A 281 -5.70 9.36 -9.07
C LEU A 281 -5.05 8.31 -8.17
N ALA A 282 -4.07 8.72 -7.37
CA ALA A 282 -3.45 7.89 -6.35
C ALA A 282 -3.84 8.38 -4.95
N TYR A 283 -3.98 7.45 -4.01
CA TYR A 283 -4.27 7.75 -2.60
C TYR A 283 -3.42 6.89 -1.66
N ASP A 284 -3.15 7.42 -0.47
CA ASP A 284 -2.57 6.72 0.67
C ASP A 284 -3.31 7.18 1.94
N LEU A 285 -3.82 6.22 2.71
CA LEU A 285 -4.56 6.44 3.95
C LEU A 285 -3.90 5.61 5.05
N PHE A 286 -3.56 6.22 6.17
CA PHE A 286 -2.85 5.52 7.23
C PHE A 286 -3.24 5.95 8.64
N ALA A 287 -3.04 5.03 9.57
CA ALA A 287 -3.12 5.23 11.00
C ALA A 287 -1.84 4.69 11.65
N GLY A 288 -1.26 5.44 12.58
CA GLY A 288 -0.07 5.01 13.29
C GLY A 288 -0.12 5.34 14.78
N THR A 289 0.69 4.64 15.56
CA THR A 289 0.84 4.87 17.00
C THR A 289 2.32 4.77 17.37
N PRO A 290 2.80 5.60 18.32
CA PRO A 290 4.08 5.35 18.98
C PRO A 290 4.03 3.99 19.70
N ILE A 291 5.08 3.19 19.58
CA ILE A 291 5.31 1.99 20.40
C ILE A 291 6.27 2.33 21.55
N TYR A 292 7.29 3.13 21.26
CA TYR A 292 8.23 3.61 22.25
C TYR A 292 8.45 5.10 22.07
N LYS A 293 8.36 5.83 23.18
CA LYS A 293 8.71 7.24 23.28
C LYS A 293 9.22 7.55 24.70
N PRO A 294 10.07 8.57 24.89
CA PRO A 294 10.43 9.05 26.22
C PRO A 294 9.20 9.48 27.03
N SER A 295 9.29 9.40 28.36
CA SER A 295 8.19 9.70 29.29
C SER A 295 7.53 11.04 29.00
N ASP A 296 8.36 12.07 28.83
CA ASP A 296 7.95 13.46 28.72
C ASP A 296 7.87 13.93 27.26
N PHE A 297 7.97 13.01 26.29
CA PHE A 297 7.85 13.34 24.88
C PHE A 297 6.37 13.57 24.50
N PRO A 298 5.97 14.80 24.13
CA PRO A 298 4.59 15.10 23.78
C PRO A 298 4.28 14.60 22.37
N THR A 299 3.26 13.76 22.25
CA THR A 299 2.75 13.30 20.95
C THR A 299 1.36 12.68 21.13
N ALA A 300 0.56 12.68 20.07
CA ALA A 300 -0.72 12.00 20.03
C ALA A 300 -0.58 10.48 20.25
N ARG A 301 -1.61 9.86 20.84
CA ARG A 301 -1.68 8.38 20.96
C ARG A 301 -1.90 7.70 19.62
N VAL A 302 -2.59 8.37 18.70
CA VAL A 302 -2.91 7.87 17.36
C VAL A 302 -2.76 9.02 16.38
N THR A 303 -2.03 8.78 15.30
CA THR A 303 -1.84 9.71 14.19
C THR A 303 -2.58 9.17 12.98
N LEU A 304 -3.43 9.99 12.36
CA LEU A 304 -4.13 9.66 11.12
C LEU A 304 -3.62 10.55 10.00
N GLY A 305 -3.37 9.97 8.82
CA GLY A 305 -2.93 10.73 7.65
C GLY A 305 -3.61 10.25 6.37
N PHE A 306 -3.73 11.19 5.43
CA PHE A 306 -4.14 10.89 4.08
C PHE A 306 -3.30 11.70 3.09
N GLN A 307 -3.08 11.12 1.91
CA GLN A 307 -2.48 11.78 0.77
C GLN A 307 -3.30 11.44 -0.48
N LEU A 308 -3.52 12.45 -1.32
CA LEU A 308 -4.20 12.31 -2.60
C LEU A 308 -3.33 12.99 -3.66
N THR A 309 -3.04 12.27 -4.74
CA THR A 309 -2.25 12.79 -5.87
C THR A 309 -3.07 12.59 -7.14
N ALA A 310 -3.32 13.66 -7.88
CA ALA A 310 -3.98 13.59 -9.18
C ALA A 310 -2.98 14.03 -10.27
N GLN A 311 -2.85 13.22 -11.32
CA GLN A 311 -2.07 13.52 -12.51
C GLN A 311 -3.02 13.63 -13.70
N PHE A 312 -2.98 14.77 -14.39
CA PHE A 312 -3.84 15.12 -15.53
C PHE A 312 -3.01 15.54 -16.74
#